data_AF-A0A931CF01-F1
#
_entry.id   AF-A0A931CF01-F1
#
_cell.length_a   1.000
_cell.length_b   1.000
_cell.length_c   1.000
_cell.angle_alpha   90.00
_cell.angle_beta   90.00
_cell.angle_gamma   90.00
#
_symmetry.space_group_name_H-M   'P 1'
#
loop_
_entity.id
_entity.type
_entity.pdbx_description
1 polymer ?
#
loop_
_entity_poly.entity_id
_entity_poly.type
_entity_poly.pdbx_seq_one_letter_code
_entity_poly.pdbx_strand_id
1 'polypeptide(L)'
;MGDRDTDDDEAAWPAQPAPTEPAGVRGLRWPRQWSGDLGWGLRRRVEPAPVTVEEIASRDIAEQEVLEEVISEIEHRSIVDGEYRFKAWRLAGLGLLIVLTLAVTLGRLLVGGPPSVAELRAQAGVDDWTELAIGVKDDQFGTAYRDPATGVWSGFDIDIAYMIAEDLGFRRDDVRFYGLESEDRARMQATEPGGDKRVPVQLVIASYSITPAREAMAGVTFSQGYLDTEQSVATLTEHAPVSALEDLAGKEVCTLSTATSQSALVNFKAVVVQKNRVRECFELLDAGEVEAVSTDAAILAGYKHRFPDKYAHWDLGLDATERWGVNVGENPALKTLVDLTLYRSYIDPQDGRWEEAWQDNFQVELKENGTTPIAIAEQPRVERPDVRQLPWENLLG
;
A
#
# COMPACT_ATOMS: atom_id res chain seq x y z
N MET A 1 -48.96 35.50 30.74
CA MET A 1 -49.48 34.46 31.66
C MET A 1 -48.45 33.34 31.59
N GLY A 2 -47.32 33.48 32.28
CA GLY A 2 -47.06 32.96 33.64
C GLY A 2 -46.27 31.64 33.49
N ASP A 3 -44.94 31.61 33.53
CA ASP A 3 -43.96 31.68 34.65
C ASP A 3 -43.56 30.32 35.27
N ARG A 4 -42.25 30.22 35.55
CA ARG A 4 -41.40 29.26 36.32
C ARG A 4 -40.68 28.15 35.53
N ASP A 5 -39.35 28.21 35.37
CA ASP A 5 -38.21 28.06 36.33
C ASP A 5 -37.95 26.58 36.67
N THR A 6 -36.77 25.97 36.54
CA THR A 6 -35.39 26.29 36.98
C THR A 6 -34.43 25.29 36.29
N ASP A 7 -33.32 25.72 35.69
CA ASP A 7 -31.91 25.78 36.18
C ASP A 7 -31.09 24.48 36.09
N ASP A 8 -29.82 24.69 35.74
CA ASP A 8 -28.58 23.89 35.93
C ASP A 8 -27.82 23.65 34.61
N ASP A 9 -26.52 23.93 34.44
CA ASP A 9 -25.58 24.88 35.05
C ASP A 9 -24.28 24.80 34.20
N GLU A 10 -23.61 25.92 33.98
CA GLU A 10 -22.39 26.06 33.18
C GLU A 10 -21.14 25.48 33.87
N ALA A 11 -20.34 24.69 33.14
CA ALA A 11 -19.07 24.15 33.63
C ALA A 11 -17.92 25.18 33.54
N ALA A 12 -17.59 25.78 34.68
CA ALA A 12 -16.43 26.65 34.89
C ALA A 12 -15.14 25.85 35.21
N TRP A 13 -14.02 26.34 34.68
CA TRP A 13 -12.65 25.84 34.90
C TRP A 13 -12.14 26.12 36.33
N PRO A 14 -11.44 25.18 37.00
CA PRO A 14 -10.76 25.49 38.25
C PRO A 14 -9.27 25.84 38.08
N ALA A 15 -8.85 26.84 38.85
CA ALA A 15 -7.49 27.36 38.97
C ALA A 15 -6.54 26.44 39.77
N GLN A 16 -5.24 26.54 39.48
CA GLN A 16 -4.16 25.79 40.14
C GLN A 16 -3.82 26.34 41.55
N PRO A 17 -3.48 25.48 42.53
CA PRO A 17 -2.90 25.90 43.80
C PRO A 17 -1.35 25.92 43.80
N ALA A 18 -0.80 26.79 44.64
CA ALA A 18 0.63 27.06 44.86
C ALA A 18 1.41 25.88 45.49
N PRO A 19 2.75 25.80 45.34
CA PRO A 19 3.54 24.69 45.86
C PRO A 19 3.86 24.84 47.36
N THR A 20 3.72 23.72 48.08
CA THR A 20 4.06 23.51 49.49
C THR A 20 5.53 23.07 49.65
N GLU A 21 6.21 23.63 50.67
CA GLU A 21 7.51 23.19 51.16
C GLU A 21 7.46 21.76 51.75
N PRO A 22 8.59 21.02 51.75
CA PRO A 22 8.82 20.00 52.76
C PRO A 22 9.92 20.41 53.75
N ALA A 23 9.55 20.33 55.03
CA ALA A 23 10.43 20.46 56.18
C ALA A 23 11.27 19.19 56.43
N GLY A 24 12.56 19.39 56.69
CA GLY A 24 13.28 18.83 57.84
C GLY A 24 13.73 17.36 57.82
N VAL A 25 15.05 17.15 57.71
CA VAL A 25 15.74 16.07 58.44
C VAL A 25 16.89 16.65 59.26
N ARG A 26 16.89 16.25 60.53
CA ARG A 26 17.69 16.69 61.67
C ARG A 26 19.17 16.37 61.52
N GLY A 27 20.00 17.28 62.06
CA GLY A 27 21.46 17.15 62.11
C GLY A 27 21.98 16.01 62.98
N LEU A 28 23.23 15.64 62.71
CA LEU A 28 24.08 14.89 63.63
C LEU A 28 25.46 15.54 63.73
N ARG A 29 25.89 15.71 64.98
CA ARG A 29 27.08 16.41 65.47
C ARG A 29 28.36 15.66 65.13
N TRP A 30 29.40 16.39 64.76
CA TRP A 30 30.79 15.92 64.85
C TRP A 30 31.31 16.12 66.29
N PRO A 31 31.91 15.12 66.94
CA PRO A 31 32.38 15.26 68.31
C PRO A 31 33.73 15.99 68.37
N ARG A 32 33.81 16.93 69.32
CA ARG A 32 35.04 17.51 69.83
C ARG A 32 35.73 16.54 70.79
N GLN A 33 37.07 16.56 70.69
CA GLN A 33 38.06 16.37 71.77
C GLN A 33 38.33 14.95 72.29
N TRP A 34 39.58 14.52 72.11
CA TRP A 34 40.35 13.89 73.17
C TRP A 34 41.59 14.75 73.45
N SER A 35 41.61 15.31 74.65
CA SER A 35 42.74 15.96 75.31
C SER A 35 43.65 14.91 75.93
N GLY A 36 44.96 15.08 75.76
CA GLY A 36 45.99 14.40 76.54
C GLY A 36 47.04 15.41 76.95
N ASP A 37 46.88 15.98 78.14
CA ASP A 37 47.86 16.82 78.84
C ASP A 37 49.14 16.03 79.12
N LEU A 38 50.30 16.59 78.75
CA LEU A 38 51.59 16.23 79.34
C LEU A 38 52.52 17.46 79.37
N GLY A 39 52.58 18.09 80.54
CA GLY A 39 53.83 18.51 81.19
C GLY A 39 54.64 19.63 80.55
N TRP A 40 54.52 20.83 81.13
CA TRP A 40 55.43 21.96 80.90
C TRP A 40 56.84 21.64 81.42
N GLY A 41 57.83 21.68 80.53
CA GLY A 41 59.25 21.65 80.88
C GLY A 41 59.96 22.82 80.21
N LEU A 42 60.46 23.77 81.01
CA LEU A 42 61.33 24.86 80.55
C LEU A 42 62.49 24.29 79.70
N ARG A 43 62.49 24.58 78.39
CA ARG A 43 63.68 24.45 77.55
C ARG A 43 64.17 25.84 77.16
N ARG A 44 65.43 26.09 77.54
CA ARG A 44 66.23 27.27 77.21
C ARG A 44 66.15 27.55 75.71
N ARG A 45 66.05 28.82 75.32
CA ARG A 45 66.42 29.25 73.97
C ARG A 45 67.87 28.82 73.74
N VAL A 46 68.07 27.89 72.82
CA VAL A 46 69.35 27.66 72.15
C VAL A 46 69.28 28.50 70.89
N GLU A 47 70.14 29.51 70.77
CA GLU A 47 70.37 30.20 69.51
C GLU A 47 70.86 29.16 68.47
N PRO A 48 70.29 29.11 67.26
CA PRO A 48 70.85 28.23 66.23
C PRO A 48 72.27 28.71 65.89
N ALA A 49 73.22 27.78 65.90
CA ALA A 49 74.56 28.00 65.39
C ALA A 49 74.49 28.45 63.91
N PRO A 50 75.40 29.32 63.45
CA PRO A 50 75.40 29.76 62.06
C PRO A 50 75.68 28.56 61.15
N VAL A 51 74.66 28.12 60.43
CA VAL A 51 74.81 27.13 59.36
C VAL A 51 75.60 27.81 58.24
N THR A 52 76.66 27.17 57.78
CA THR A 52 77.51 27.74 56.73
C THR A 52 76.82 27.63 55.37
N VAL A 53 77.09 28.59 54.49
CA VAL A 53 76.45 28.72 53.16
C VAL A 53 76.63 27.46 52.30
N GLU A 54 77.72 26.71 52.50
CA GLU A 54 77.99 25.43 51.82
C GLU A 54 77.06 24.29 52.28
N GLU A 55 76.67 24.26 53.56
CA GLU A 55 75.83 23.19 54.12
C GLU A 55 74.35 23.36 53.72
N ILE A 56 73.89 24.60 53.54
CA ILE A 56 72.56 24.92 53.01
C ILE A 56 72.48 24.59 51.51
N ALA A 57 73.51 24.95 50.73
CA ALA A 57 73.57 24.68 49.31
C ALA A 57 73.61 23.17 48.99
N SER A 58 74.32 22.37 49.79
CA SER A 58 74.38 20.91 49.59
C SER A 58 73.06 20.19 49.93
N ARG A 59 72.31 20.68 50.92
CA ARG A 59 70.98 20.13 51.28
C ARG A 59 69.90 20.53 50.29
N ASP A 60 69.95 21.75 49.75
CA ASP A 60 69.04 22.19 48.69
C ASP A 60 69.22 21.38 47.41
N ILE A 61 70.47 21.03 47.03
CA ILE A 61 70.73 20.22 45.82
C ILE A 61 70.19 18.79 45.99
N ALA A 62 70.40 18.17 47.15
CA ALA A 62 69.89 16.81 47.42
C ALA A 62 68.36 16.77 47.60
N GLU A 63 67.74 17.79 48.19
CA GLU A 63 66.28 17.90 48.27
C GLU A 63 65.67 18.20 46.89
N GLN A 64 66.36 18.95 46.02
CA GLN A 64 65.91 19.21 44.64
C GLN A 64 65.99 17.98 43.72
N GLU A 65 67.04 17.16 43.79
CA GLU A 65 67.12 15.92 42.99
C GLU A 65 66.01 14.93 43.35
N VAL A 66 65.73 14.75 44.65
CA VAL A 66 64.64 13.87 45.12
C VAL A 66 63.28 14.41 44.72
N LEU A 67 63.08 15.75 44.76
CA LEU A 67 61.87 16.38 44.26
C LEU A 67 61.69 16.20 42.75
N GLU A 68 62.76 16.35 41.95
CA GLU A 68 62.71 16.14 40.51
C GLU A 68 62.43 14.68 40.14
N GLU A 69 63.00 13.70 40.86
CA GLU A 69 62.73 12.28 40.64
C GLU A 69 61.28 11.92 41.00
N VAL A 70 60.77 12.43 42.12
CA VAL A 70 59.37 12.22 42.53
C VAL A 70 58.39 12.93 41.57
N ILE A 71 58.71 14.14 41.12
CA ILE A 71 57.91 14.86 40.11
C ILE A 71 57.92 14.09 38.79
N SER A 72 59.07 13.59 38.35
CA SER A 72 59.21 12.79 37.13
C SER A 72 58.40 11.50 37.22
N GLU A 73 58.41 10.79 38.34
CA GLU A 73 57.64 9.56 38.51
C GLU A 73 56.13 9.81 38.61
N ILE A 74 55.71 10.91 39.28
CA ILE A 74 54.31 11.36 39.30
C ILE A 74 53.85 11.74 37.89
N GLU A 75 54.67 12.50 37.16
CA GLU A 75 54.37 12.93 35.80
C GLU A 75 54.28 11.73 34.86
N HIS A 76 55.21 10.77 34.95
CA HIS A 76 55.20 9.54 34.15
C HIS A 76 53.98 8.66 34.45
N ARG A 77 53.61 8.46 35.73
CA ARG A 77 52.37 7.75 36.10
C ARG A 77 51.13 8.49 35.60
N SER A 78 51.11 9.82 35.67
CA SER A 78 49.97 10.63 35.21
C SER A 78 49.77 10.53 33.69
N ILE A 79 50.86 10.45 32.91
CA ILE A 79 50.84 10.29 31.45
C ILE A 79 50.36 8.88 31.08
N VAL A 80 50.85 7.84 31.76
CA VAL A 80 50.45 6.44 31.50
C VAL A 80 48.97 6.22 31.85
N ASP A 81 48.49 6.73 32.98
CA ASP A 81 47.07 6.68 33.36
C ASP A 81 46.20 7.53 32.43
N GLY A 82 46.71 8.68 31.95
CA GLY A 82 46.04 9.53 30.97
C GLY A 82 45.81 8.82 29.64
N GLU A 83 46.84 8.15 29.11
CA GLU A 83 46.72 7.34 27.89
C GLU A 83 45.76 6.15 28.06
N TYR A 84 45.85 5.44 29.18
CA TYR A 84 45.00 4.26 29.44
C TYR A 84 43.54 4.66 29.58
N ARG A 85 43.27 5.75 30.32
CA ARG A 85 41.92 6.34 30.41
C ARG A 85 41.45 6.77 29.03
N PHE A 86 42.27 7.48 28.25
CA PHE A 86 41.87 7.92 26.91
C PHE A 86 41.54 6.75 25.97
N LYS A 87 42.32 5.66 26.01
CA LYS A 87 42.04 4.42 25.26
C LYS A 87 40.77 3.74 25.75
N ALA A 88 40.52 3.67 27.06
CA ALA A 88 39.30 3.10 27.64
C ALA A 88 38.05 3.91 27.27
N TRP A 89 38.10 5.25 27.34
CA TRP A 89 37.00 6.13 26.92
C TRP A 89 36.72 6.04 25.41
N ARG A 90 37.76 5.86 24.57
CA ARG A 90 37.58 5.61 23.13
C ARG A 90 36.90 4.26 22.86
N LEU A 91 37.29 3.20 23.54
CA LEU A 91 36.67 1.89 23.38
C LEU A 91 35.23 1.86 23.91
N ALA A 92 34.97 2.51 25.05
CA ALA A 92 33.62 2.67 25.57
C ALA A 92 32.74 3.52 24.64
N GLY A 93 33.29 4.60 24.07
CA GLY A 93 32.62 5.42 23.07
C GLY A 93 32.32 4.65 21.77
N LEU A 94 33.26 3.83 21.29
CA LEU A 94 33.07 2.97 20.12
C LEU A 94 31.99 1.90 20.39
N GLY A 95 32.02 1.27 21.56
CA GLY A 95 31.01 0.30 21.99
C GLY A 95 29.61 0.92 22.07
N LEU A 96 29.50 2.10 22.69
CA LEU A 96 28.24 2.85 22.74
C LEU A 96 27.74 3.25 21.35
N LEU A 97 28.64 3.69 20.47
CA LEU A 97 28.31 4.04 19.08
C LEU A 97 27.77 2.82 18.34
N ILE A 98 28.40 1.65 18.46
CA ILE A 98 27.94 0.41 17.83
C ILE A 98 26.55 0.03 18.36
N VAL A 99 26.34 0.05 19.67
CA VAL A 99 25.04 -0.25 20.27
C VAL A 99 23.96 0.73 19.81
N LEU A 100 24.26 2.04 19.75
CA LEU A 100 23.32 3.05 19.24
C LEU A 100 23.04 2.84 17.75
N THR A 101 24.04 2.53 16.93
CA THR A 101 23.81 2.24 15.50
C THR A 101 22.97 1.00 15.30
N LEU A 102 23.19 -0.07 16.07
CA LEU A 102 22.38 -1.29 16.04
C LEU A 102 20.96 -1.01 16.52
N ALA A 103 20.78 -0.22 17.59
CA ALA A 103 19.46 0.15 18.10
C ALA A 103 18.69 1.02 17.09
N VAL A 104 19.35 1.98 16.42
CA VAL A 104 18.71 2.83 15.40
C VAL A 104 18.41 2.04 14.12
N THR A 105 19.31 1.16 13.67
CA THR A 105 19.04 0.31 12.50
C THR A 105 17.95 -0.71 12.79
N LEU A 106 17.95 -1.35 13.95
CA LEU A 106 16.88 -2.24 14.39
C LEU A 106 15.55 -1.50 14.57
N GLY A 107 15.58 -0.29 15.15
CA GLY A 107 14.41 0.57 15.27
C GLY A 107 13.83 0.99 13.91
N ARG A 108 14.68 1.31 12.93
CA ARG A 108 14.23 1.58 11.55
C ARG A 108 13.67 0.35 10.85
N LEU A 109 14.27 -0.81 11.05
CA LEU A 109 13.77 -2.08 10.50
C LEU A 109 12.41 -2.48 11.11
N LEU A 110 12.17 -2.18 12.38
CA LEU A 110 10.95 -2.58 13.09
C LEU A 110 9.82 -1.54 13.02
N VAL A 111 10.12 -0.24 12.87
CA VAL A 111 9.12 0.84 12.98
C VAL A 111 8.96 1.64 11.67
N GLY A 112 9.86 1.51 10.69
CA GLY A 112 9.89 2.36 9.49
C GLY A 112 9.93 1.65 8.14
N GLY A 113 9.60 0.35 8.09
CA GLY A 113 9.50 -0.40 6.84
C GLY A 113 8.07 -0.45 6.27
N PRO A 114 7.91 -0.90 5.01
CA PRO A 114 6.59 -1.23 4.46
C PRO A 114 5.82 -2.21 5.35
N PRO A 115 4.49 -2.26 5.24
CA PRO A 115 3.71 -3.24 5.96
C PRO A 115 4.01 -4.66 5.44
N SER A 116 3.95 -5.64 6.35
CA SER A 116 3.94 -7.05 6.02
C SER A 116 2.56 -7.49 5.50
N VAL A 117 2.50 -8.66 4.85
CA VAL A 117 1.23 -9.24 4.38
C VAL A 117 0.22 -9.38 5.52
N ALA A 118 0.65 -9.84 6.71
CA ALA A 118 -0.23 -9.98 7.87
C ALA A 118 -0.80 -8.63 8.35
N GLU A 119 0.00 -7.56 8.36
CA GLU A 119 -0.48 -6.22 8.69
C GLU A 119 -1.44 -5.68 7.64
N LEU A 120 -1.17 -5.92 6.34
CA LEU A 120 -2.06 -5.54 5.25
C LEU A 120 -3.41 -6.26 5.34
N ARG A 121 -3.42 -7.57 5.62
CA ARG A 121 -4.66 -8.34 5.79
C ARG A 121 -5.50 -7.81 6.95
N ALA A 122 -4.87 -7.52 8.08
CA ALA A 122 -5.53 -6.92 9.23
C ALA A 122 -6.09 -5.51 8.92
N GLN A 123 -5.33 -4.67 8.22
CA GLN A 123 -5.77 -3.33 7.81
C GLN A 123 -6.92 -3.38 6.80
N ALA A 124 -6.87 -4.34 5.87
CA ALA A 124 -7.90 -4.54 4.87
C ALA A 124 -9.18 -5.17 5.44
N GLY A 125 -9.11 -5.79 6.63
CA GLY A 125 -10.20 -6.54 7.25
C GLY A 125 -10.47 -7.89 6.57
N VAL A 126 -9.55 -8.39 5.74
CA VAL A 126 -9.73 -9.60 4.93
C VAL A 126 -10.02 -10.82 5.80
N ASP A 127 -9.34 -10.91 6.94
CA ASP A 127 -9.47 -12.05 7.87
C ASP A 127 -10.82 -12.06 8.64
N ASP A 128 -11.56 -10.95 8.64
CA ASP A 128 -12.88 -10.84 9.27
C ASP A 128 -14.02 -11.21 8.31
N TRP A 129 -13.73 -11.38 7.02
CA TRP A 129 -14.73 -11.71 6.02
C TRP A 129 -14.98 -13.22 6.01
N THR A 130 -16.25 -13.60 6.15
CA THR A 130 -16.68 -15.00 5.99
C THR A 130 -16.85 -15.38 4.52
N GLU A 131 -17.03 -14.39 3.66
CA GLU A 131 -17.30 -14.54 2.24
C GLU A 131 -16.73 -13.32 1.51
N LEU A 132 -16.15 -13.53 0.32
CA LEU A 132 -15.66 -12.47 -0.53
C LEU A 132 -16.70 -12.15 -1.61
N ALA A 133 -17.40 -11.02 -1.44
CA ALA A 133 -18.35 -10.49 -2.41
C ALA A 133 -17.63 -9.66 -3.47
N ILE A 134 -17.76 -10.08 -4.73
CA ILE A 134 -17.10 -9.46 -5.89
C ILE A 134 -18.16 -9.01 -6.89
N GLY A 135 -18.11 -7.74 -7.27
CA GLY A 135 -18.94 -7.17 -8.33
C GLY A 135 -18.31 -7.44 -9.69
N VAL A 136 -19.07 -8.06 -10.60
CA VAL A 136 -18.63 -8.44 -11.94
C VAL A 136 -19.69 -8.08 -12.98
N LYS A 137 -19.35 -8.01 -14.27
CA LYS A 137 -20.37 -7.99 -15.34
C LYS A 137 -21.01 -9.37 -15.45
N ASP A 138 -22.23 -9.44 -15.97
CA ASP A 138 -23.01 -10.69 -16.07
C ASP A 138 -23.51 -10.98 -17.49
N ASP A 139 -23.12 -10.13 -18.44
CA ASP A 139 -23.65 -10.11 -19.79
C ASP A 139 -22.56 -10.05 -20.88
N GLN A 140 -21.29 -10.20 -20.52
CA GLN A 140 -20.16 -10.15 -21.45
C GLN A 140 -19.59 -11.56 -21.65
N PHE A 141 -19.87 -12.17 -22.80
CA PHE A 141 -19.27 -13.46 -23.18
C PHE A 141 -17.74 -13.33 -23.23
N GLY A 142 -17.02 -14.37 -22.80
CA GLY A 142 -15.55 -14.37 -22.70
C GLY A 142 -15.02 -13.59 -21.48
N THR A 143 -15.57 -12.41 -21.19
CA THR A 143 -15.10 -11.56 -20.10
C THR A 143 -15.73 -11.89 -18.75
N ALA A 144 -17.05 -11.77 -18.63
CA ALA A 144 -17.81 -12.09 -17.42
C ALA A 144 -19.29 -12.28 -17.76
N TYR A 145 -19.73 -13.54 -17.68
CA TYR A 145 -21.06 -13.95 -18.04
C TYR A 145 -21.69 -14.81 -16.94
N ARG A 146 -22.96 -14.54 -16.65
CA ARG A 146 -23.78 -15.43 -15.82
C ARG A 146 -24.80 -16.13 -16.70
N ASP A 147 -24.71 -17.45 -16.78
CA ASP A 147 -25.72 -18.24 -17.44
C ASP A 147 -27.06 -18.13 -16.67
N PRO A 148 -28.13 -17.59 -17.27
CA PRO A 148 -29.41 -17.43 -16.59
C PRO A 148 -30.09 -18.77 -16.30
N ALA A 149 -29.78 -19.84 -17.05
CA ALA A 149 -30.39 -21.15 -16.90
C ALA A 149 -29.73 -21.97 -15.77
N THR A 150 -28.41 -21.90 -15.65
CA THR A 150 -27.64 -22.68 -14.65
C THR A 150 -27.22 -21.85 -13.44
N GLY A 151 -27.15 -20.53 -13.59
CA GLY A 151 -26.62 -19.60 -12.58
C GLY A 151 -25.09 -19.60 -12.46
N VAL A 152 -24.40 -20.33 -13.35
CA VAL A 152 -22.94 -20.45 -13.35
C VAL A 152 -22.30 -19.19 -13.91
N TRP A 153 -21.21 -18.76 -13.27
CA TRP A 153 -20.35 -17.66 -13.70
C TRP A 153 -19.16 -18.20 -14.49
N SER A 154 -18.81 -17.52 -15.57
CA SER A 154 -17.66 -17.86 -16.42
C SER A 154 -17.09 -16.60 -17.06
N GLY A 155 -15.80 -16.62 -17.38
CA GLY A 155 -15.14 -15.52 -18.08
C GLY A 155 -13.79 -15.18 -17.46
N PHE A 156 -12.99 -14.41 -18.20
CA PHE A 156 -11.68 -13.97 -17.78
C PHE A 156 -11.69 -13.19 -16.45
N ASP A 157 -12.62 -12.24 -16.26
CA ASP A 157 -12.73 -11.50 -14.99
C ASP A 157 -13.08 -12.44 -13.82
N ILE A 158 -13.80 -13.54 -14.08
CA ILE A 158 -14.16 -14.55 -13.08
C ILE A 158 -12.93 -15.35 -12.66
N ASP A 159 -12.08 -15.73 -13.62
CA ASP A 159 -10.85 -16.47 -13.34
C ASP A 159 -9.82 -15.59 -12.62
N ILE A 160 -9.67 -14.31 -13.03
CA ILE A 160 -8.85 -13.33 -12.31
C ILE A 160 -9.38 -13.11 -10.89
N ALA A 161 -10.70 -13.06 -10.71
CA ALA A 161 -11.31 -12.94 -9.39
C ALA A 161 -11.00 -14.15 -8.49
N TYR A 162 -11.06 -15.37 -9.03
CA TYR A 162 -10.67 -16.56 -8.29
C TYR A 162 -9.18 -16.59 -7.96
N MET A 163 -8.31 -16.19 -8.89
CA MET A 163 -6.87 -16.05 -8.65
C MET A 163 -6.59 -15.10 -7.46
N ILE A 164 -7.25 -13.93 -7.43
CA ILE A 164 -7.17 -12.97 -6.32
C ILE A 164 -7.73 -13.57 -5.03
N ALA A 165 -8.89 -14.22 -5.10
CA ALA A 165 -9.53 -14.81 -3.93
C ALA A 165 -8.66 -15.89 -3.26
N GLU A 166 -8.02 -16.75 -4.06
CA GLU A 166 -7.13 -17.81 -3.59
C GLU A 166 -5.91 -17.23 -2.85
N ASP A 167 -5.27 -16.19 -3.40
CA ASP A 167 -4.14 -15.50 -2.76
C ASP A 167 -4.56 -14.72 -1.49
N LEU A 168 -5.82 -14.28 -1.43
CA LEU A 168 -6.44 -13.72 -0.22
C LEU A 168 -6.87 -14.80 0.79
N GLY A 169 -6.78 -16.08 0.45
CA GLY A 169 -7.05 -17.21 1.34
C GLY A 169 -8.52 -17.67 1.35
N PHE A 170 -9.33 -17.25 0.37
CA PHE A 170 -10.70 -17.73 0.19
C PHE A 170 -10.73 -18.95 -0.71
N ARG A 171 -11.58 -19.93 -0.38
CA ARG A 171 -11.91 -21.02 -1.31
C ARG A 171 -12.92 -20.50 -2.33
N ARG A 172 -13.03 -21.18 -3.47
CA ARG A 172 -14.05 -20.85 -4.49
C ARG A 172 -15.49 -20.81 -3.95
N ASP A 173 -15.83 -21.67 -2.98
CA ASP A 173 -17.17 -21.71 -2.35
C ASP A 173 -17.45 -20.52 -1.43
N ASP A 174 -16.39 -19.83 -0.97
CA ASP A 174 -16.42 -18.64 -0.12
C ASP A 174 -16.43 -17.35 -0.95
N VAL A 175 -16.46 -17.46 -2.29
CA VAL A 175 -16.56 -16.32 -3.21
C VAL A 175 -17.99 -16.20 -3.72
N ARG A 176 -18.54 -14.98 -3.67
CA ARG A 176 -19.82 -14.67 -4.32
C ARG A 176 -19.68 -13.57 -5.35
N PHE A 177 -20.16 -13.87 -6.54
CA PHE A 177 -20.28 -12.91 -7.61
C PHE A 177 -21.66 -12.27 -7.61
N TYR A 178 -21.66 -10.95 -7.77
CA TYR A 178 -22.85 -10.13 -7.91
C TYR A 178 -22.76 -9.36 -9.23
N GLY A 179 -23.83 -9.43 -10.03
CA GLY A 179 -23.89 -8.74 -11.31
C GLY A 179 -24.00 -7.24 -11.11
N LEU A 180 -23.23 -6.47 -11.89
CA LEU A 180 -23.26 -5.01 -11.80
C LEU A 180 -23.39 -4.29 -13.13
N GLU A 181 -24.05 -3.14 -13.04
CA GLU A 181 -24.20 -2.18 -14.13
C GLU A 181 -22.99 -1.25 -14.22
N SER A 182 -22.70 -0.78 -15.43
CA SER A 182 -21.47 0.00 -15.67
C SER A 182 -21.39 1.27 -14.81
N GLU A 183 -22.52 1.92 -14.55
CA GLU A 183 -22.62 3.12 -13.69
C GLU A 183 -22.32 2.85 -12.21
N ASP A 184 -22.40 1.59 -11.78
CA ASP A 184 -22.29 1.20 -10.37
C ASP A 184 -20.88 0.75 -9.97
N ARG A 185 -19.97 0.60 -10.93
CA ARG A 185 -18.57 0.18 -10.71
C ARG A 185 -17.83 1.07 -9.71
N ALA A 186 -18.03 2.38 -9.80
CA ALA A 186 -17.40 3.34 -8.89
C ALA A 186 -18.01 3.31 -7.48
N ARG A 187 -19.30 3.00 -7.36
CA ARG A 187 -20.00 2.93 -6.07
C ARG A 187 -19.81 1.61 -5.35
N MET A 188 -19.28 0.59 -6.05
CA MET A 188 -19.14 -0.78 -5.54
C MET A 188 -20.46 -1.34 -5.00
N GLN A 189 -21.55 -1.06 -5.72
CA GLN A 189 -22.90 -1.50 -5.39
C GLN A 189 -23.41 -2.42 -6.50
N ALA A 190 -23.33 -3.72 -6.29
CA ALA A 190 -23.86 -4.71 -7.22
C ALA A 190 -25.33 -5.02 -6.91
N THR A 191 -25.94 -5.92 -7.70
CA THR A 191 -27.31 -6.37 -7.52
C THR A 191 -27.34 -7.88 -7.29
N GLU A 192 -28.16 -8.36 -6.35
CA GLU A 192 -28.34 -9.79 -6.13
C GLU A 192 -28.92 -10.49 -7.38
N PRO A 193 -28.44 -11.69 -7.72
CA PRO A 193 -29.05 -12.48 -8.79
C PRO A 193 -30.54 -12.73 -8.52
N GLY A 194 -31.40 -12.33 -9.46
CA GLY A 194 -32.84 -12.60 -9.41
C GLY A 194 -33.67 -11.60 -8.58
N GLY A 195 -33.13 -10.44 -8.22
CA GLY A 195 -33.89 -9.37 -7.59
C GLY A 195 -33.29 -7.98 -7.80
N ASP A 196 -33.84 -6.98 -7.11
CA ASP A 196 -33.42 -5.57 -7.21
C ASP A 196 -32.60 -5.12 -5.98
N LYS A 197 -32.22 -6.06 -5.11
CA LYS A 197 -31.52 -5.75 -3.88
C LYS A 197 -30.08 -5.37 -4.18
N ARG A 198 -29.71 -4.17 -3.77
CA ARG A 198 -28.35 -3.62 -3.88
C ARG A 198 -27.46 -4.20 -2.78
N VAL A 199 -26.27 -4.65 -3.15
CA VAL A 199 -25.29 -5.28 -2.25
C VAL A 199 -23.95 -4.58 -2.39
N PRO A 200 -23.36 -4.08 -1.29
CA PRO A 200 -21.98 -3.62 -1.30
C PRO A 200 -21.04 -4.80 -1.54
N VAL A 201 -20.06 -4.62 -2.42
CA VAL A 201 -19.03 -5.62 -2.71
C VAL A 201 -17.66 -5.15 -2.19
N GLN A 202 -16.74 -6.06 -1.92
CA GLN A 202 -15.38 -5.71 -1.48
C GLN A 202 -14.45 -5.42 -2.66
N LEU A 203 -14.72 -5.99 -3.83
CA LEU A 203 -13.93 -5.84 -5.05
C LEU A 203 -14.85 -5.67 -6.25
N VAL A 204 -14.43 -4.87 -7.23
CA VAL A 204 -15.09 -4.80 -8.55
C VAL A 204 -14.07 -5.18 -9.62
N ILE A 205 -14.34 -6.29 -10.31
CA ILE A 205 -13.56 -6.84 -11.43
C ILE A 205 -14.55 -6.97 -12.59
N ALA A 206 -14.66 -5.92 -13.40
CA ALA A 206 -15.83 -5.76 -14.27
C ALA A 206 -15.51 -5.00 -15.56
N SER A 207 -14.50 -5.48 -16.30
CA SER A 207 -14.03 -4.88 -17.55
C SER A 207 -13.78 -3.37 -17.40
N TYR A 208 -13.08 -2.97 -16.33
CA TYR A 208 -13.06 -1.58 -15.85
C TYR A 208 -11.71 -0.92 -16.09
N SER A 209 -11.63 -0.08 -17.13
CA SER A 209 -10.39 0.60 -17.48
C SER A 209 -9.91 1.61 -16.44
N ILE A 210 -8.60 1.63 -16.21
CA ILE A 210 -7.91 2.59 -15.36
C ILE A 210 -7.77 3.90 -16.15
N THR A 211 -8.32 4.99 -15.64
CA THR A 211 -8.15 6.32 -16.22
C THR A 211 -7.99 7.38 -15.14
N PRO A 212 -7.27 8.49 -15.40
CA PRO A 212 -7.12 9.57 -14.42
C PRO A 212 -8.45 10.14 -13.95
N ALA A 213 -9.46 10.18 -14.82
CA ALA A 213 -10.78 10.69 -14.48
C ALA A 213 -11.51 9.76 -13.49
N ARG A 214 -11.35 8.43 -13.64
CA ARG A 214 -11.92 7.44 -12.71
C ARG A 214 -11.16 7.41 -11.40
N GLU A 215 -9.83 7.51 -11.43
CA GLU A 215 -9.00 7.58 -10.20
C GLU A 215 -9.27 8.84 -9.37
N ALA A 216 -9.73 9.92 -10.00
CA ALA A 216 -10.16 11.13 -9.31
C ALA A 216 -11.56 11.02 -8.65
N MET A 217 -12.31 9.95 -8.92
CA MET A 217 -13.62 9.74 -8.30
C MET A 217 -13.48 9.28 -6.85
N ALA A 218 -14.34 9.81 -5.97
CA ALA A 218 -14.42 9.33 -4.60
C ALA A 218 -14.81 7.84 -4.56
N GLY A 219 -14.16 7.06 -3.71
CA GLY A 219 -14.41 5.63 -3.58
C GLY A 219 -13.87 4.77 -4.74
N VAL A 220 -13.01 5.31 -5.60
CA VAL A 220 -12.31 4.52 -6.63
C VAL A 220 -10.83 4.44 -6.28
N THR A 221 -10.32 3.21 -6.17
CA THR A 221 -8.88 2.94 -6.08
C THR A 221 -8.60 1.70 -6.90
N PHE A 222 -7.82 1.86 -7.96
CA PHE A 222 -7.49 0.77 -8.85
C PHE A 222 -6.27 -0.02 -8.36
N SER A 223 -6.30 -1.34 -8.54
CA SER A 223 -5.10 -2.15 -8.62
C SER A 223 -4.24 -1.73 -9.82
N GLN A 224 -3.06 -2.34 -9.94
CA GLN A 224 -2.36 -2.42 -11.21
C GLN A 224 -3.20 -3.17 -12.25
N GLY A 225 -2.89 -2.98 -13.53
CA GLY A 225 -3.73 -3.53 -14.59
C GLY A 225 -3.53 -5.03 -14.81
N TYR A 226 -4.59 -5.72 -15.20
CA TYR A 226 -4.60 -7.17 -15.43
C TYR A 226 -4.95 -7.56 -16.88
N LEU A 227 -5.41 -6.62 -17.71
CA LEU A 227 -5.61 -6.84 -19.15
C LEU A 227 -5.36 -5.54 -19.91
N ASP A 228 -4.83 -5.67 -21.13
CA ASP A 228 -4.79 -4.61 -22.13
C ASP A 228 -5.67 -5.00 -23.32
N THR A 229 -6.59 -4.12 -23.69
CA THR A 229 -7.49 -4.21 -24.85
C THR A 229 -7.53 -2.85 -25.55
N GLU A 230 -8.33 -2.71 -26.60
CA GLU A 230 -8.57 -1.44 -27.29
C GLU A 230 -10.06 -1.22 -27.52
N GLN A 231 -10.45 -0.01 -27.93
CA GLN A 231 -11.81 0.26 -28.38
C GLN A 231 -12.02 -0.27 -29.80
N SER A 232 -13.14 -0.94 -30.04
CA SER A 232 -13.54 -1.40 -31.36
C SER A 232 -15.04 -1.20 -31.63
N VAL A 233 -15.53 -1.75 -32.75
CA VAL A 233 -16.93 -1.65 -33.18
C VAL A 233 -17.47 -3.01 -33.61
N ALA A 234 -18.70 -3.31 -33.19
CA ALA A 234 -19.50 -4.41 -33.70
C ALA A 234 -20.72 -3.89 -34.47
N THR A 235 -21.06 -4.55 -35.57
CA THR A 235 -22.26 -4.26 -36.39
C THR A 235 -22.98 -5.55 -36.74
N LEU A 236 -24.13 -5.46 -37.40
CA LEU A 236 -24.68 -6.61 -38.13
C LEU A 236 -23.79 -6.94 -39.34
N THR A 237 -23.78 -8.20 -39.79
CA THR A 237 -22.94 -8.67 -40.91
C THR A 237 -23.21 -8.00 -42.25
N GLU A 238 -24.43 -7.51 -42.46
CA GLU A 238 -24.88 -6.79 -43.66
C GLU A 238 -24.46 -5.32 -43.68
N HIS A 239 -23.98 -4.78 -42.56
CA HIS A 239 -23.50 -3.41 -42.49
C HIS A 239 -22.17 -3.29 -43.26
N ALA A 240 -21.93 -2.12 -43.87
CA ALA A 240 -20.67 -1.85 -44.55
C ALA A 240 -19.49 -1.93 -43.56
N PRO A 241 -18.28 -2.31 -43.99
CA PRO A 241 -17.12 -2.30 -43.10
C PRO A 241 -16.90 -0.92 -42.44
N VAL A 242 -16.62 -0.94 -41.14
CA VAL A 242 -16.20 0.25 -40.37
C VAL A 242 -14.69 0.13 -40.22
N SER A 243 -13.93 1.14 -40.63
CA SER A 243 -12.46 1.14 -40.51
C SER A 243 -11.96 2.24 -39.59
N ALA A 244 -12.79 3.23 -39.30
CA ALA A 244 -12.48 4.31 -38.37
C ALA A 244 -13.76 4.87 -37.73
N LEU A 245 -13.61 5.64 -36.65
CA LEU A 245 -14.75 6.26 -35.95
C LEU A 245 -15.48 7.29 -36.81
N GLU A 246 -14.81 7.89 -37.80
CA GLU A 246 -15.37 8.81 -38.78
C GLU A 246 -16.47 8.16 -39.63
N ASP A 247 -16.40 6.85 -39.88
CA ASP A 247 -17.43 6.11 -40.62
C ASP A 247 -18.76 6.06 -39.86
N LEU A 248 -18.75 6.39 -38.57
CA LEU A 248 -19.90 6.45 -37.68
C LEU A 248 -20.47 7.87 -37.51
N ALA A 249 -19.93 8.87 -38.22
CA ALA A 249 -20.42 10.24 -38.13
C ALA A 249 -21.90 10.34 -38.54
N GLY A 250 -22.72 10.88 -37.63
CA GLY A 250 -24.17 11.03 -37.82
C GLY A 250 -24.97 9.74 -37.65
N LYS A 251 -24.32 8.60 -37.37
CA LYS A 251 -24.98 7.30 -37.15
C LYS A 251 -25.32 7.09 -35.68
N GLU A 252 -26.37 6.33 -35.40
CA GLU A 252 -26.71 5.91 -34.04
C GLU A 252 -25.79 4.77 -33.59
N VAL A 253 -25.05 4.99 -32.51
CA VAL A 253 -24.07 4.03 -31.97
C VAL A 253 -24.35 3.81 -30.49
N CYS A 254 -24.59 2.56 -30.10
CA CYS A 254 -24.74 2.20 -28.69
C CYS A 254 -23.39 1.96 -28.03
N THR A 255 -23.24 2.46 -26.80
CA THR A 255 -22.08 2.21 -25.94
C THR A 255 -22.54 2.00 -24.50
N LEU A 256 -21.65 1.45 -23.67
CA LEU A 256 -21.91 1.36 -22.24
C LEU A 256 -21.88 2.75 -21.58
N SER A 257 -22.78 2.95 -20.61
CA SER A 257 -22.76 4.11 -19.71
C SER A 257 -21.40 4.19 -19.02
N THR A 258 -20.83 5.39 -18.94
CA THR A 258 -19.50 5.65 -18.34
C THR A 258 -18.32 4.94 -19.03
N ALA A 259 -18.50 4.41 -20.24
CA ALA A 259 -17.42 3.86 -21.04
C ALA A 259 -16.47 4.95 -21.53
N THR A 260 -15.18 4.61 -21.63
CA THR A 260 -14.14 5.48 -22.19
C THR A 260 -14.37 5.77 -23.67
N SER A 261 -14.89 4.77 -24.40
CA SER A 261 -15.30 4.82 -25.81
C SER A 261 -16.29 5.95 -26.15
N GLN A 262 -17.12 6.38 -25.18
CA GLN A 262 -18.11 7.43 -25.37
C GLN A 262 -17.47 8.73 -25.87
N SER A 263 -16.34 9.12 -25.28
CA SER A 263 -15.70 10.40 -25.57
C SER A 263 -15.22 10.47 -27.02
N ALA A 264 -14.63 9.39 -27.52
CA ALA A 264 -14.18 9.27 -28.90
C ALA A 264 -15.36 9.35 -29.88
N LEU A 265 -16.45 8.61 -29.61
CA LEU A 265 -17.65 8.64 -30.45
C LEU A 265 -18.25 10.05 -30.58
N VAL A 266 -18.34 10.78 -29.47
CA VAL A 266 -18.84 12.17 -29.47
C VAL A 266 -17.91 13.08 -30.28
N ASN A 267 -16.59 12.94 -30.13
CA ASN A 267 -15.61 13.73 -30.88
C ASN A 267 -15.72 13.52 -32.40
N PHE A 268 -16.02 12.29 -32.83
CA PHE A 268 -16.24 11.95 -34.24
C PHE A 268 -17.68 12.14 -34.71
N LYS A 269 -18.55 12.77 -33.90
CA LYS A 269 -19.92 13.16 -34.23
C LYS A 269 -20.88 11.98 -34.48
N ALA A 270 -20.64 10.83 -33.85
CA ALA A 270 -21.65 9.79 -33.76
C ALA A 270 -22.81 10.22 -32.84
N VAL A 271 -24.02 9.71 -33.10
CA VAL A 271 -25.19 9.89 -32.23
C VAL A 271 -25.16 8.79 -31.17
N VAL A 272 -24.73 9.12 -29.96
CA VAL A 272 -24.47 8.12 -28.92
C VAL A 272 -25.74 7.74 -28.15
N VAL A 273 -26.04 6.45 -28.11
CA VAL A 273 -27.04 5.82 -27.24
C VAL A 273 -26.31 5.10 -26.10
N GLN A 274 -26.75 5.29 -24.85
CA GLN A 274 -26.08 4.68 -23.69
C GLN A 274 -26.96 3.63 -23.03
N LYS A 275 -26.33 2.51 -22.64
CA LYS A 275 -26.95 1.43 -21.87
C LYS A 275 -26.05 0.97 -20.74
N ASN A 276 -26.64 0.40 -19.69
CA ASN A 276 -25.88 -0.06 -18.52
C ASN A 276 -25.32 -1.47 -18.72
N ARG A 277 -25.93 -2.23 -19.62
CA ARG A 277 -25.56 -3.58 -20.02
C ARG A 277 -25.30 -3.63 -21.53
N VAL A 278 -24.27 -4.36 -21.93
CA VAL A 278 -23.89 -4.48 -23.33
C VAL A 278 -24.92 -5.30 -24.09
N ARG A 279 -25.62 -6.24 -23.41
CA ARG A 279 -26.75 -6.97 -23.99
C ARG A 279 -27.84 -6.04 -24.50
N GLU A 280 -28.16 -4.98 -23.77
CA GLU A 280 -29.16 -4.00 -24.21
C GLU A 280 -28.72 -3.27 -25.49
N CYS A 281 -27.41 -3.02 -25.67
CA CYS A 281 -26.89 -2.45 -26.91
C CYS A 281 -27.04 -3.43 -28.08
N PHE A 282 -26.78 -4.72 -27.88
CA PHE A 282 -26.98 -5.73 -28.91
C PHE A 282 -28.47 -5.96 -29.23
N GLU A 283 -29.36 -5.82 -28.26
CA GLU A 283 -30.81 -5.84 -28.49
C GLU A 283 -31.26 -4.66 -29.39
N LEU A 284 -30.72 -3.46 -29.17
CA LEU A 284 -30.98 -2.31 -30.04
C LEU A 284 -30.39 -2.51 -31.44
N LEU A 285 -29.18 -3.07 -31.54
CA LEU A 285 -28.55 -3.39 -32.82
C LEU A 285 -29.39 -4.39 -33.60
N ASP A 286 -29.90 -5.43 -32.94
CA ASP A 286 -30.77 -6.44 -33.52
C ASP A 286 -32.11 -5.87 -34.01
N ALA A 287 -32.63 -4.86 -33.30
CA ALA A 287 -33.85 -4.14 -33.67
C ALA A 287 -33.63 -3.13 -34.81
N GLY A 288 -32.37 -2.86 -35.21
CA GLY A 288 -32.01 -1.82 -36.17
C GLY A 288 -32.21 -0.40 -35.62
N GLU A 289 -32.28 -0.25 -34.29
CA GLU A 289 -32.40 1.05 -33.61
C GLU A 289 -31.04 1.74 -33.44
N VAL A 290 -29.94 1.00 -33.61
CA VAL A 290 -28.58 1.55 -33.73
C VAL A 290 -27.86 0.84 -34.88
N GLU A 291 -26.93 1.53 -35.54
CA GLU A 291 -26.13 0.94 -36.63
C GLU A 291 -24.92 0.15 -36.12
N ALA A 292 -24.45 0.46 -34.90
CA ALA A 292 -23.25 -0.13 -34.33
C ALA A 292 -23.28 -0.16 -32.80
N VAL A 293 -22.49 -1.07 -32.23
CA VAL A 293 -22.12 -1.09 -30.81
C VAL A 293 -20.62 -0.83 -30.71
N SER A 294 -20.19 0.10 -29.86
CA SER A 294 -18.76 0.36 -29.64
C SER A 294 -18.42 0.32 -28.16
N THR A 295 -17.41 -0.49 -27.82
CA THR A 295 -16.78 -0.62 -26.51
C THR A 295 -15.46 -1.35 -26.71
N ASP A 296 -14.95 -2.03 -25.69
CA ASP A 296 -13.64 -2.66 -25.72
C ASP A 296 -13.71 -3.94 -26.57
N ALA A 297 -12.69 -4.19 -27.37
CA ALA A 297 -12.62 -5.29 -28.33
C ALA A 297 -12.78 -6.66 -27.66
N ALA A 298 -12.21 -6.84 -26.47
CA ALA A 298 -12.40 -8.03 -25.64
C ALA A 298 -13.89 -8.32 -25.32
N ILE A 299 -14.72 -7.29 -25.14
CA ILE A 299 -16.16 -7.46 -24.88
C ILE A 299 -16.91 -7.81 -26.16
N LEU A 300 -16.59 -7.15 -27.28
CA LEU A 300 -17.26 -7.38 -28.56
C LEU A 300 -16.88 -8.73 -29.18
N ALA A 301 -15.66 -9.21 -28.92
CA ALA A 301 -15.14 -10.49 -29.39
C ALA A 301 -16.00 -11.67 -28.95
N GLY A 302 -16.46 -11.69 -27.70
CA GLY A 302 -17.33 -12.75 -27.20
C GLY A 302 -18.71 -12.78 -27.85
N TYR A 303 -19.28 -11.62 -28.19
CA TYR A 303 -20.54 -11.56 -28.94
C TYR A 303 -20.37 -12.06 -30.38
N LYS A 304 -19.28 -11.66 -31.04
CA LYS A 304 -18.92 -12.17 -32.37
C LYS A 304 -18.71 -13.69 -32.32
N HIS A 305 -17.98 -14.20 -31.34
CA HIS A 305 -17.73 -15.63 -31.18
C HIS A 305 -19.03 -16.41 -30.93
N ARG A 306 -19.94 -15.86 -30.11
CA ARG A 306 -21.21 -16.51 -29.77
C ARG A 306 -22.21 -16.54 -30.94
N PHE A 307 -22.18 -15.52 -31.79
CA PHE A 307 -23.09 -15.32 -32.93
C PHE A 307 -22.32 -14.95 -34.21
N PRO A 308 -21.50 -15.86 -34.75
CA PRO A 308 -20.53 -15.55 -35.80
C PRO A 308 -21.17 -15.13 -37.13
N ASP A 309 -22.36 -15.64 -37.44
CA ASP A 309 -23.07 -15.32 -38.69
C ASP A 309 -23.94 -14.05 -38.60
N LYS A 310 -24.04 -13.45 -37.40
CA LYS A 310 -24.94 -12.32 -37.15
C LYS A 310 -24.20 -11.00 -36.98
N TYR A 311 -23.08 -11.03 -36.26
CA TYR A 311 -22.29 -9.84 -35.97
C TYR A 311 -20.99 -9.83 -36.77
N ALA A 312 -20.55 -8.63 -37.14
CA ALA A 312 -19.19 -8.36 -37.61
C ALA A 312 -18.45 -7.54 -36.56
N HIS A 313 -17.14 -7.76 -36.43
CA HIS A 313 -16.28 -7.08 -35.46
C HIS A 313 -15.13 -6.39 -36.19
N TRP A 314 -15.03 -5.09 -36.02
CA TRP A 314 -14.18 -4.19 -36.79
C TRP A 314 -13.09 -3.57 -35.93
N ASP A 315 -11.85 -3.75 -36.37
CA ASP A 315 -10.69 -3.01 -35.89
C ASP A 315 -10.75 -1.56 -36.40
N LEU A 316 -10.51 -0.60 -35.50
CA LEU A 316 -10.49 0.82 -35.78
C LEU A 316 -9.07 1.38 -36.00
N GLY A 317 -8.03 0.56 -35.82
CA GLY A 317 -6.63 0.96 -35.92
C GLY A 317 -6.24 2.01 -34.88
N LEU A 318 -6.83 1.96 -33.69
CA LEU A 318 -6.56 2.92 -32.63
C LEU A 318 -5.29 2.53 -31.86
N ASP A 319 -4.39 3.49 -31.65
CA ASP A 319 -3.20 3.28 -30.79
C ASP A 319 -3.55 3.28 -29.29
N ALA A 320 -4.76 3.72 -28.92
CA ALA A 320 -5.17 3.90 -27.54
C ALA A 320 -5.51 2.57 -26.87
N THR A 321 -4.70 2.16 -25.90
CA THR A 321 -4.93 0.97 -25.09
C THR A 321 -5.84 1.27 -23.90
N GLU A 322 -6.82 0.40 -23.70
CA GLU A 322 -7.66 0.30 -22.52
C GLU A 322 -7.06 -0.71 -21.54
N ARG A 323 -6.52 -0.22 -20.42
CA ARG A 323 -5.92 -1.04 -19.36
C ARG A 323 -6.97 -1.35 -18.29
N TRP A 324 -7.39 -2.58 -18.11
CA TRP A 324 -8.35 -2.95 -17.05
C TRP A 324 -7.69 -3.13 -15.69
N GLY A 325 -8.36 -2.68 -14.62
CA GLY A 325 -7.92 -2.82 -13.23
C GLY A 325 -9.07 -3.19 -12.28
N VAL A 326 -8.71 -3.62 -11.08
CA VAL A 326 -9.67 -3.97 -10.01
C VAL A 326 -9.94 -2.74 -9.16
N ASN A 327 -11.19 -2.34 -9.01
CA ASN A 327 -11.54 -1.28 -8.05
C ASN A 327 -11.74 -1.92 -6.66
N VAL A 328 -10.96 -1.46 -5.67
CA VAL A 328 -10.99 -1.95 -4.29
C VAL A 328 -11.64 -0.96 -3.31
N GLY A 329 -12.16 0.16 -3.81
CA GLY A 329 -12.79 1.17 -2.97
C GLY A 329 -11.83 1.93 -2.09
N GLU A 330 -12.30 2.40 -0.94
CA GLU A 330 -11.49 3.11 0.06
C GLU A 330 -10.66 2.13 0.92
N ASN A 331 -9.99 1.16 0.27
CA ASN A 331 -9.20 0.12 0.93
C ASN A 331 -7.80 -0.02 0.30
N PRO A 332 -6.84 0.88 0.63
CA PRO A 332 -5.49 0.84 0.07
C PRO A 332 -4.68 -0.40 0.52
N ALA A 333 -5.01 -0.99 1.67
CA ALA A 333 -4.39 -2.23 2.11
C ALA A 333 -4.80 -3.41 1.20
N LEU A 334 -6.09 -3.50 0.87
CA LEU A 334 -6.60 -4.48 -0.10
C LEU A 334 -6.01 -4.26 -1.50
N LYS A 335 -5.89 -3.00 -1.94
CA LYS A 335 -5.18 -2.66 -3.20
C LYS A 335 -3.81 -3.32 -3.26
N THR A 336 -3.03 -3.18 -2.18
CA THR A 336 -1.65 -3.69 -2.11
C THR A 336 -1.63 -5.22 -2.13
N LEU A 337 -2.60 -5.89 -1.52
CA LEU A 337 -2.74 -7.35 -1.58
C LEU A 337 -3.14 -7.86 -2.97
N VAL A 338 -4.06 -7.16 -3.65
CA VAL A 338 -4.43 -7.45 -5.04
C VAL A 338 -3.23 -7.24 -5.96
N ASP A 339 -2.51 -6.12 -5.81
CA ASP A 339 -1.28 -5.83 -6.56
C ASP A 339 -0.20 -6.89 -6.33
N LEU A 340 -0.11 -7.43 -5.11
CA LEU A 340 0.82 -8.52 -4.80
C LEU A 340 0.45 -9.81 -5.53
N THR A 341 -0.85 -10.10 -5.66
CA THR A 341 -1.33 -11.27 -6.43
C THR A 341 -1.00 -11.10 -7.91
N LEU A 342 -1.33 -9.95 -8.49
CA LEU A 342 -1.03 -9.65 -9.89
C LEU A 342 0.49 -9.67 -10.14
N TYR A 343 1.28 -9.17 -9.18
CA TYR A 343 2.73 -9.22 -9.27
C TYR A 343 3.21 -10.66 -9.29
N ARG A 344 2.79 -11.52 -8.35
CA ARG A 344 3.17 -12.95 -8.33
C ARG A 344 2.90 -13.65 -9.66
N SER A 345 1.68 -13.51 -10.17
CA SER A 345 1.28 -14.05 -11.48
C SER A 345 2.21 -13.57 -12.59
N TYR A 346 2.68 -12.31 -12.54
CA TYR A 346 3.54 -11.75 -13.57
C TYR A 346 5.02 -12.18 -13.48
N ILE A 347 5.59 -12.31 -12.27
CA ILE A 347 7.02 -12.65 -12.07
C ILE A 347 7.26 -14.16 -11.97
N ASP A 348 6.35 -14.93 -11.38
CA ASP A 348 6.58 -16.36 -11.16
C ASP A 348 6.28 -17.17 -12.43
N PRO A 349 7.29 -17.75 -13.10
CA PRO A 349 7.07 -18.56 -14.30
C PRO A 349 6.31 -19.87 -14.03
N GLN A 350 6.07 -20.22 -12.75
CA GLN A 350 5.25 -21.38 -12.36
C GLN A 350 3.79 -21.00 -12.14
N ASP A 351 3.46 -19.71 -12.01
CA ASP A 351 2.08 -19.24 -11.86
C ASP A 351 1.47 -18.96 -13.24
N GLY A 352 0.92 -19.99 -13.87
CA GLY A 352 0.26 -19.89 -15.18
C GLY A 352 -1.21 -19.49 -15.13
N ARG A 353 -1.74 -19.06 -13.97
CA ARG A 353 -3.18 -18.83 -13.78
C ARG A 353 -3.73 -17.76 -14.72
N TRP A 354 -2.97 -16.69 -14.97
CA TRP A 354 -3.36 -15.64 -15.90
C TRP A 354 -3.36 -16.13 -17.35
N GLU A 355 -2.31 -16.86 -17.77
CA GLU A 355 -2.22 -17.41 -19.11
C GLU A 355 -3.34 -18.42 -19.37
N GLU A 356 -3.63 -19.30 -18.41
CA GLU A 356 -4.73 -20.26 -18.48
C GLU A 356 -6.07 -19.53 -18.62
N ALA A 357 -6.32 -18.49 -17.80
CA ALA A 357 -7.52 -17.67 -17.91
C ALA A 357 -7.63 -17.02 -19.30
N TRP A 358 -6.54 -16.48 -19.85
CA TRP A 358 -6.54 -15.88 -21.18
C TRP A 358 -6.84 -16.93 -22.27
N GLN A 359 -6.23 -18.12 -22.16
CA GLN A 359 -6.40 -19.20 -23.13
C GLN A 359 -7.83 -19.73 -23.13
N ASP A 360 -8.39 -19.97 -21.95
CA ASP A 360 -9.73 -20.54 -21.81
C ASP A 360 -10.83 -19.58 -22.29
N ASN A 361 -10.59 -18.26 -22.18
CA ASN A 361 -11.62 -17.26 -22.42
C ASN A 361 -11.45 -16.48 -23.73
N PHE A 362 -10.25 -16.02 -24.08
CA PHE A 362 -10.02 -15.18 -25.26
C PHE A 362 -9.42 -15.92 -26.44
N GLN A 363 -8.57 -16.94 -26.22
CA GLN A 363 -7.96 -17.68 -27.34
C GLN A 363 -9.03 -18.37 -28.21
N VAL A 364 -10.10 -18.86 -27.59
CA VAL A 364 -11.21 -19.53 -28.28
C VAL A 364 -11.98 -18.58 -29.20
N GLU A 365 -11.93 -17.26 -28.92
CA GLU A 365 -12.66 -16.23 -29.67
C GLU A 365 -11.91 -15.79 -30.94
N LEU A 366 -10.58 -15.98 -30.98
CA LEU A 366 -9.73 -15.52 -32.08
C LEU A 366 -10.19 -16.03 -33.45
N LYS A 367 -10.63 -17.29 -33.52
CA LYS A 367 -11.03 -17.92 -34.79
C LYS A 367 -12.14 -17.15 -35.50
N GLU A 368 -13.17 -16.75 -34.75
CA GLU A 368 -14.35 -16.08 -35.32
C GLU A 368 -14.14 -14.57 -35.49
N ASN A 369 -13.17 -13.99 -34.77
CA ASN A 369 -12.79 -12.58 -34.87
C ASN A 369 -11.76 -12.30 -35.99
N GLY A 370 -11.12 -13.33 -36.53
CA GLY A 370 -10.22 -13.20 -37.68
C GLY A 370 -8.96 -12.42 -37.33
N THR A 371 -8.74 -11.27 -37.97
CA THR A 371 -7.55 -10.43 -37.77
C THR A 371 -7.78 -9.26 -36.82
N THR A 372 -9.02 -9.04 -36.38
CA THR A 372 -9.35 -7.97 -35.43
C THR A 372 -8.68 -8.25 -34.08
N PRO A 373 -7.82 -7.37 -33.56
CA PRO A 373 -7.25 -7.54 -32.23
C PRO A 373 -8.37 -7.50 -31.19
N ILE A 374 -8.27 -8.35 -30.15
CA ILE A 374 -9.29 -8.44 -29.09
C ILE A 374 -8.72 -8.04 -27.74
N ALA A 375 -7.58 -8.61 -27.37
CA ALA A 375 -6.85 -8.34 -26.14
C ALA A 375 -5.40 -8.78 -26.32
N ILE A 376 -4.48 -8.13 -25.62
CA ILE A 376 -3.07 -8.51 -25.64
C ILE A 376 -2.92 -9.86 -24.91
N ALA A 377 -2.27 -10.82 -25.57
CA ALA A 377 -2.02 -12.17 -25.04
C ALA A 377 -0.83 -12.24 -24.06
N GLU A 378 -0.65 -11.18 -23.28
CA GLU A 378 0.40 -11.04 -22.28
C GLU A 378 -0.14 -10.23 -21.10
N GLN A 379 0.14 -10.68 -19.87
CA GLN A 379 -0.26 -9.95 -18.68
C GLN A 379 0.42 -8.56 -18.68
N PRO A 380 -0.33 -7.46 -18.43
CA PRO A 380 0.28 -6.16 -18.32
C PRO A 380 1.37 -6.16 -17.24
N ARG A 381 2.47 -5.44 -17.52
CA ARG A 381 3.59 -5.36 -16.58
C ARG A 381 3.13 -4.85 -15.21
N VAL A 382 3.49 -5.60 -14.17
CA VAL A 382 3.18 -5.29 -12.78
C VAL A 382 4.46 -4.91 -12.03
N GLU A 383 4.45 -3.76 -11.38
CA GLU A 383 5.51 -3.31 -10.47
C GLU A 383 5.37 -4.01 -9.12
N ARG A 384 6.51 -4.27 -8.47
CA ARG A 384 6.53 -4.89 -7.14
C ARG A 384 5.88 -3.94 -6.12
N PRO A 385 4.80 -4.34 -5.42
CA PRO A 385 4.22 -3.52 -4.36
C PRO A 385 5.17 -3.42 -3.16
N ASP A 386 5.09 -2.32 -2.43
CA ASP A 386 5.92 -2.03 -1.26
C ASP A 386 5.43 -2.85 -0.06
N VAL A 387 5.85 -4.12 -0.01
CA VAL A 387 5.51 -5.10 1.03
C VAL A 387 6.79 -5.61 1.67
N ARG A 388 6.85 -5.56 3.01
CA ARG A 388 7.99 -6.07 3.77
C ARG A 388 8.13 -7.57 3.56
N GLN A 389 9.34 -7.97 3.19
CA GLN A 389 9.75 -9.36 3.03
C GLN A 389 11.01 -9.59 3.86
N LEU A 390 10.95 -10.53 4.78
CA LEU A 390 12.12 -10.97 5.53
C LEU A 390 12.97 -11.91 4.66
N PRO A 391 14.29 -12.04 4.91
CA PRO A 391 15.18 -12.86 4.09
C PRO A 391 14.79 -14.34 3.96
N TRP A 392 13.92 -14.83 4.84
CA TRP A 392 13.42 -16.20 4.87
C TRP A 392 11.97 -16.33 4.38
N GLU A 393 11.31 -15.23 4.03
CA GLU A 393 9.95 -15.23 3.46
C GLU A 393 10.06 -15.25 1.93
N ASN A 394 9.31 -16.12 1.26
CA ASN A 394 9.16 -16.08 -0.19
C ASN A 394 7.84 -15.40 -0.53
N LEU A 395 7.88 -14.19 -1.11
CA LEU A 395 6.67 -13.55 -1.61
C LEU A 395 6.06 -14.31 -2.79
N LEU A 396 6.77 -15.23 -3.45
CA LEU A 396 6.24 -16.05 -4.54
C LEU A 396 5.62 -17.38 -4.08
N GLY A 397 5.65 -17.70 -2.78
CA GLY A 397 5.19 -18.99 -2.24
C GLY A 397 6.32 -19.87 -1.76
#